data_AF-A0A6I2U7P9-F1
#
_entry.id   AF-A0A6I2U7P9-F1
#
_cell.length_a   1.000
_cell.length_b   1.000
_cell.length_c   1.000
_cell.angle_alpha   90.00
_cell.angle_beta   90.00
_cell.angle_gamma   90.00
#
_symmetry.space_group_name_H-M   'P 1'
#
loop_
_entity.id
_entity.type
_entity.pdbx_description
1 polymer ?
#
loop_
_entity_poly.entity_id
_entity_poly.type
_entity_poly.pdbx_seq_one_letter_code
_entity_poly.pdbx_strand_id
1 'polypeptide(L)'
;MNGISEEEAVQLFEGIRKNSQSDGIAPYADLVDHYQVVSKTFTYSKNSTYSATSEATLWLRGKGSYFQIQGVVGSATRIQTGTSTASWVQLYNNYNASFPSLSVDFVGSGHFTESRTHSGGGSVNINGFNLTGSTAYTDTYSSDTMSLIWTYKLYA
;
A
#
# COMPACT_ATOMS: atom_id res chain seq x y z
N MET A 1 21.72 1.74 -8.28
CA MET A 1 22.84 0.80 -8.51
C MET A 1 22.57 -0.43 -7.69
N ASN A 2 22.43 -1.60 -8.33
CA ASN A 2 22.90 -2.90 -7.87
C ASN A 2 22.72 -3.85 -9.06
N GLY A 3 23.82 -4.05 -9.79
CA GLY A 3 23.88 -4.77 -11.06
C GLY A 3 24.17 -6.25 -10.88
N ILE A 4 23.15 -7.00 -10.46
CA ILE A 4 23.08 -8.45 -10.72
C ILE A 4 21.86 -8.70 -11.61
N SER A 5 21.94 -9.69 -12.50
CA SER A 5 20.81 -10.02 -13.37
C SER A 5 19.71 -10.76 -12.60
N GLU A 6 18.49 -10.75 -13.14
CA GLU A 6 17.36 -11.49 -12.57
C GLU A 6 17.68 -12.99 -12.44
N GLU A 7 18.46 -13.58 -13.36
CA GLU A 7 18.91 -14.96 -13.26
C GLU A 7 19.87 -15.22 -12.08
N GLU A 8 20.77 -14.29 -11.76
CA GLU A 8 21.69 -14.43 -10.62
C GLU A 8 20.93 -14.37 -9.30
N ALA A 9 19.92 -13.52 -9.22
CA ALA A 9 19.02 -13.46 -8.08
C ALA A 9 18.26 -14.79 -7.92
N VAL A 10 17.69 -15.33 -9.00
CA VAL A 10 16.96 -16.61 -9.00
C VAL A 10 17.85 -17.78 -8.56
N GLN A 11 19.11 -17.86 -9.01
CA GLN A 11 20.03 -18.93 -8.59
C GLN A 11 20.37 -18.86 -7.10
N LEU A 12 20.57 -17.65 -6.56
CA LEU A 12 20.77 -17.45 -5.12
C LEU A 12 19.55 -17.93 -4.32
N PHE A 13 18.34 -17.65 -4.81
CA PHE A 13 17.09 -18.02 -4.15
C PHE A 13 16.79 -19.53 -4.21
N GLU A 14 17.08 -20.21 -5.31
CA GLU A 14 17.01 -21.68 -5.36
C GLU A 14 18.06 -22.33 -4.44
N GLY A 15 19.22 -21.70 -4.26
CA GLY A 15 20.23 -22.10 -3.26
C GLY A 15 19.73 -21.97 -1.81
N ILE A 16 18.95 -20.94 -1.50
CA ILE A 16 18.31 -20.78 -0.19
C ILE A 16 17.22 -21.84 0.01
N ARG A 17 16.41 -22.12 -1.02
CA ARG A 17 15.28 -23.07 -0.94
C ARG A 17 15.71 -24.54 -0.79
N LYS A 18 16.80 -24.96 -1.44
CA LYS A 18 17.30 -26.35 -1.38
C LYS A 18 17.95 -26.70 -0.04
N ASN A 19 18.46 -25.72 0.70
CA ASN A 19 19.21 -25.94 1.94
C ASN A 19 18.35 -25.91 3.22
N SER A 20 17.08 -25.48 3.13
CA SER A 20 16.12 -25.58 4.23
C SER A 20 15.53 -26.99 4.41
N GLN A 21 15.95 -27.96 3.59
CA GLN A 21 15.52 -29.36 3.66
C GLN A 21 16.59 -30.37 4.13
N SER A 22 17.84 -29.96 4.42
CA SER A 22 18.89 -30.91 4.83
C SER A 22 19.14 -30.94 6.35
N ASP A 23 19.30 -32.17 6.84
CA ASP A 23 19.41 -32.56 8.24
C ASP A 23 20.50 -31.80 9.02
N GLY A 24 20.07 -31.04 10.03
CA GLY A 24 20.75 -30.96 11.33
C GLY A 24 22.07 -30.18 11.45
N ILE A 25 22.58 -29.54 10.40
CA ILE A 25 23.75 -28.63 10.50
C ILE A 25 23.31 -27.25 10.01
N ALA A 26 22.92 -26.36 10.92
CA ALA A 26 22.36 -25.04 10.61
C ALA A 26 23.35 -24.16 9.81
N PRO A 27 23.14 -23.91 8.50
CA PRO A 27 24.16 -23.26 7.69
C PRO A 27 23.83 -21.80 7.39
N TYR A 28 23.22 -21.03 8.31
CA TYR A 28 23.10 -19.55 8.18
C TYR A 28 22.90 -18.86 9.54
N ALA A 29 23.98 -18.64 10.29
CA ALA A 29 23.94 -17.84 11.52
C ALA A 29 23.71 -16.32 11.28
N ASP A 30 23.70 -15.85 10.02
CA ASP A 30 23.79 -14.43 9.67
C ASP A 30 22.59 -13.86 8.88
N LEU A 31 21.47 -14.60 8.77
CA LEU A 31 20.27 -14.02 8.12
C LEU A 31 19.64 -13.00 9.05
N VAL A 32 19.31 -11.83 8.50
CA VAL A 32 18.70 -10.72 9.25
C VAL A 32 17.27 -10.52 8.79
N ASP A 33 16.38 -10.33 9.77
CA ASP A 33 15.02 -9.87 9.55
C ASP A 33 15.00 -8.33 9.49
N HIS A 34 14.37 -7.80 8.45
CA HIS A 34 14.21 -6.36 8.25
C HIS A 34 12.75 -6.05 7.92
N TYR A 35 12.18 -5.04 8.58
CA TYR A 35 10.83 -4.57 8.28
C TYR A 35 10.92 -3.27 7.49
N GLN A 36 10.30 -3.26 6.32
CA GLN A 36 10.31 -2.12 5.42
C GLN A 36 8.89 -1.62 5.15
N VAL A 37 8.67 -0.33 5.38
CA VAL A 37 7.45 0.34 4.97
C VAL A 37 7.56 0.73 3.51
N VAL A 38 6.57 0.34 2.72
CA VAL A 38 6.46 0.66 1.30
C VAL A 38 5.11 1.31 1.05
N SER A 39 5.06 2.29 0.14
CA SER A 39 3.82 3.02 -0.11
C SER A 39 3.73 3.54 -1.53
N LYS A 40 2.50 3.67 -2.04
CA LYS A 40 2.20 4.39 -3.27
C LYS A 40 0.99 5.30 -3.08
N THR A 41 1.14 6.53 -3.54
CA THR A 41 0.09 7.55 -3.51
C THR A 41 -0.64 7.61 -4.85
N PHE A 42 -1.95 7.77 -4.76
CA PHE A 42 -2.88 7.89 -5.88
C PHE A 42 -3.67 9.18 -5.73
N THR A 43 -3.66 10.00 -6.77
CA THR A 43 -4.44 11.24 -6.82
C THR A 43 -5.83 10.95 -7.38
N TYR A 44 -6.86 11.55 -6.77
CA TYR A 44 -8.23 11.38 -7.21
C TYR A 44 -8.45 12.04 -8.57
N SER A 45 -8.95 11.27 -9.54
CA SER A 45 -9.04 11.68 -10.93
C SER A 45 -9.98 12.86 -11.18
N LYS A 46 -11.04 12.98 -10.37
CA LYS A 46 -12.01 14.08 -10.50
C LYS A 46 -11.61 15.33 -9.72
N ASN A 47 -10.65 15.21 -8.80
CA ASN A 47 -10.19 16.35 -8.01
C ASN A 47 -8.79 16.11 -7.44
N SER A 48 -7.79 16.73 -8.07
CA SER A 48 -6.37 16.50 -7.76
C SER A 48 -5.92 17.01 -6.39
N THR A 49 -6.77 17.76 -5.67
CA THR A 49 -6.48 18.16 -4.29
C THR A 49 -6.60 16.98 -3.32
N TYR A 50 -7.27 15.89 -3.70
CA TYR A 50 -7.43 14.71 -2.85
C TYR A 50 -6.53 13.58 -3.33
N SER A 51 -5.80 12.99 -2.40
CA SER A 51 -4.95 11.84 -2.67
C SER A 51 -5.06 10.84 -1.53
N ALA A 52 -4.93 9.55 -1.87
CA ALA A 52 -4.92 8.45 -0.93
C ALA A 52 -3.65 7.62 -1.14
N THR A 53 -3.11 7.09 -0.06
CA THR A 53 -1.89 6.29 -0.03
C THR A 53 -2.26 4.85 0.34
N SER A 54 -1.79 3.90 -0.45
CA SER A 54 -1.70 2.49 -0.06
C SER A 54 -0.32 2.28 0.57
N GLU A 55 -0.30 1.80 1.81
CA GLU A 55 0.93 1.49 2.55
C GLU A 55 0.91 0.05 3.03
N ALA A 56 2.08 -0.58 3.02
CA ALA A 56 2.30 -1.88 3.63
C ALA A 56 3.64 -1.94 4.37
N THR A 57 3.70 -2.77 5.42
CA THR A 57 4.94 -3.17 6.08
C THR A 57 5.31 -4.56 5.64
N LEU A 58 6.42 -4.68 4.92
CA LEU A 58 6.99 -5.94 4.46
C LEU A 58 7.90 -6.52 5.54
N TRP A 59 7.81 -7.83 5.76
CA TRP A 59 8.84 -8.59 6.45
C TRP A 59 9.81 -9.15 5.42
N LEU A 60 11.06 -8.69 5.47
CA LEU A 60 12.14 -9.11 4.62
C LEU A 60 13.12 -9.98 5.40
N ARG A 61 13.66 -11.00 4.75
CA ARG A 61 14.76 -11.80 5.29
C ARG A 61 15.86 -11.92 4.25
N GLY A 62 17.10 -11.72 4.68
CA GLY A 62 18.22 -11.62 3.76
C GLY A 62 19.58 -11.48 4.43
N LYS A 63 20.60 -11.22 3.61
CA LYS A 63 21.98 -10.95 4.03
C LYS A 63 22.62 -9.91 3.10
N GLY A 64 23.30 -8.93 3.68
CA GLY A 64 23.93 -7.85 2.91
C GLY A 64 22.87 -7.03 2.15
N SER A 65 23.03 -6.92 0.83
CA SER A 65 22.08 -6.23 -0.06
C SER A 65 21.00 -7.14 -0.65
N TYR A 66 20.98 -8.42 -0.29
CA TYR A 66 20.08 -9.42 -0.88
C TYR A 66 18.99 -9.80 0.10
N PHE A 67 17.74 -9.49 -0.26
CA PHE A 67 16.55 -9.79 0.55
C PHE A 67 15.47 -10.49 -0.28
N GLN A 68 14.60 -11.20 0.42
CA GLN A 68 13.32 -11.69 -0.08
C GLN A 68 12.19 -11.23 0.83
N ILE A 69 11.02 -11.05 0.26
CA ILE A 69 9.79 -10.77 1.00
C ILE A 69 9.29 -12.10 1.56
N GLN A 70 9.28 -12.20 2.89
CA GLN A 70 8.78 -13.37 3.62
C GLN A 70 7.29 -13.23 3.96
N GLY A 71 6.79 -12.01 4.04
CA GLY A 71 5.39 -11.74 4.31
C GLY A 71 5.05 -10.26 4.32
N VAL A 72 3.76 -9.99 4.48
CA VAL A 72 3.22 -8.65 4.74
C VAL A 72 2.69 -8.65 6.16
N VAL A 73 3.25 -7.79 7.01
CA VAL A 73 2.88 -7.70 8.44
C VAL A 73 1.63 -6.86 8.63
N GLY A 74 1.45 -5.85 7.80
CA GLY A 74 0.29 -4.98 7.80
C GLY A 74 0.16 -4.25 6.48
N SER A 75 -1.08 -3.97 6.08
CA SER A 75 -1.38 -3.15 4.92
C SER A 75 -2.65 -2.33 5.18
N ALA A 76 -2.68 -1.13 4.61
CA ALA A 76 -3.81 -0.23 4.72
C ALA A 76 -3.85 0.77 3.56
N THR A 77 -5.01 1.38 3.39
CA THR A 77 -5.22 2.58 2.57
C THR A 77 -5.66 3.72 3.48
N ARG A 78 -5.16 4.92 3.20
CA ARG A 78 -5.49 6.11 3.99
C ARG A 78 -5.44 7.37 3.15
N ILE A 79 -6.05 8.44 3.65
CA ILE A 79 -5.85 9.77 3.07
C ILE A 79 -4.37 10.17 3.16
N GLN A 80 -3.86 10.82 2.13
CA GLN A 80 -2.53 11.41 2.19
C GLN A 80 -2.53 12.58 3.18
N THR A 81 -1.52 12.66 4.03
CA THR A 81 -1.40 13.75 5.00
C THR A 81 -1.26 15.10 4.29
N GLY A 82 -2.02 16.10 4.73
CA GLY A 82 -1.92 17.48 4.25
C GLY A 82 -2.74 17.83 3.02
N THR A 83 -3.61 16.94 2.52
CA THR A 83 -4.33 17.18 1.25
C THR A 83 -5.73 17.80 1.40
N SER A 84 -6.42 17.70 2.55
CA SER A 84 -7.75 18.29 2.75
C SER A 84 -8.28 18.13 4.19
N THR A 85 -9.50 18.63 4.44
CA THR A 85 -10.32 18.33 5.64
C THR A 85 -11.10 17.02 5.51
N ALA A 86 -10.99 16.30 4.39
CA ALA A 86 -11.70 15.05 4.21
C ALA A 86 -11.13 13.92 5.07
N SER A 87 -11.96 12.92 5.31
CA SER A 87 -11.59 11.62 5.84
C SER A 87 -11.51 10.59 4.71
N TRP A 88 -10.72 9.53 4.91
CA TRP A 88 -10.71 8.38 4.02
C TRP A 88 -11.47 7.22 4.64
N VAL A 89 -12.40 6.65 3.88
CA VAL A 89 -13.12 5.44 4.24
C VAL A 89 -12.55 4.30 3.42
N GLN A 90 -11.74 3.45 4.07
CA GLN A 90 -11.27 2.21 3.47
C GLN A 90 -12.43 1.23 3.32
N LEU A 91 -12.60 0.68 2.12
CA LEU A 91 -13.60 -0.35 1.82
C LEU A 91 -12.97 -1.74 1.69
N TYR A 92 -11.81 -1.81 1.03
CA TYR A 92 -11.09 -3.05 0.80
C TYR A 92 -9.59 -2.81 0.90
N ASN A 93 -8.88 -3.80 1.42
CA ASN A 93 -7.43 -3.82 1.42
C ASN A 93 -6.96 -5.27 1.49
N ASN A 94 -6.13 -5.67 0.52
CA ASN A 94 -5.55 -6.98 0.46
C ASN A 94 -4.23 -6.95 -0.32
N TYR A 95 -3.53 -8.08 -0.32
CA TYR A 95 -2.34 -8.29 -1.13
C TYR A 95 -2.37 -9.68 -1.76
N ASN A 96 -1.61 -9.86 -2.84
CA ASN A 96 -1.43 -11.14 -3.50
C ASN A 96 0.05 -11.42 -3.74
N ALA A 97 0.54 -12.51 -3.17
CA ALA A 97 1.87 -13.05 -3.37
C ALA A 97 1.96 -14.47 -2.82
N SER A 98 2.86 -15.28 -3.39
CA SER A 98 3.29 -16.55 -2.81
C SER A 98 4.65 -16.35 -2.17
N PHE A 99 4.74 -16.50 -0.85
CA PHE A 99 6.00 -16.27 -0.13
C PHE A 99 6.89 -17.53 -0.06
N PRO A 100 8.22 -17.37 -0.07
CA PRO A 100 8.96 -16.11 -0.23
C PRO A 100 8.85 -15.56 -1.67
N SER A 101 8.80 -14.23 -1.81
CA SER A 101 8.61 -13.54 -3.10
C SER A 101 9.59 -12.37 -3.27
N LEU A 102 9.74 -11.90 -4.52
CA LEU A 102 10.42 -10.66 -4.87
C LEU A 102 9.47 -9.53 -5.21
N SER A 103 8.18 -9.85 -5.32
CA SER A 103 7.13 -8.88 -5.60
C SER A 103 5.86 -9.19 -4.83
N VAL A 104 5.08 -8.16 -4.56
CA VAL A 104 3.75 -8.27 -3.96
C VAL A 104 2.83 -7.31 -4.68
N ASP A 105 1.66 -7.81 -5.08
CA ASP A 105 0.59 -6.96 -5.60
C ASP A 105 -0.28 -6.50 -4.43
N PHE A 106 -0.46 -5.20 -4.30
CA PHE A 106 -1.35 -4.58 -3.34
C PHE A 106 -2.62 -4.11 -4.03
N VAL A 107 -3.76 -4.45 -3.44
CA VAL A 107 -5.09 -4.11 -3.94
C VAL A 107 -5.88 -3.48 -2.80
N GLY A 108 -6.07 -2.16 -2.88
CA GLY A 108 -6.90 -1.42 -1.94
C GLY A 108 -8.00 -0.62 -2.63
N SER A 109 -9.04 -0.28 -1.89
CA SER A 109 -10.06 0.67 -2.34
C SER A 109 -10.70 1.44 -1.19
N GLY A 110 -11.25 2.59 -1.53
CA GLY A 110 -11.95 3.45 -0.58
C GLY A 110 -12.43 4.73 -1.23
N HIS A 111 -12.99 5.63 -0.44
CA HIS A 111 -13.46 6.94 -0.91
C HIS A 111 -13.21 8.02 0.14
N PHE A 112 -13.24 9.27 -0.30
CA PHE A 112 -13.18 10.41 0.61
C PHE A 112 -14.57 10.78 1.10
N THR A 113 -14.66 11.20 2.36
CA THR A 113 -15.84 11.83 2.93
C THR A 113 -15.48 13.20 3.48
N GLU A 114 -16.28 14.22 3.19
CA GLU A 114 -16.06 15.58 3.69
C GLU A 114 -17.38 16.19 4.13
N SER A 115 -17.38 16.86 5.28
CA SER A 115 -18.53 17.59 5.78
C SER A 115 -18.25 19.08 5.75
N ARG A 116 -19.19 19.87 5.25
CA ARG A 116 -19.10 21.34 5.18
C ARG A 116 -20.27 21.97 5.90
N THR A 117 -19.96 22.85 6.85
CA THR A 117 -20.94 23.66 7.57
C THR A 117 -21.16 24.99 6.85
N HIS A 118 -22.41 25.42 6.74
CA HIS A 118 -22.79 26.70 6.12
C HIS A 118 -23.78 27.47 6.99
N SER A 119 -23.73 28.80 6.92
CA SER A 119 -24.54 29.73 7.75
C SER A 119 -25.79 30.28 7.03
N GLY A 120 -26.15 29.74 5.86
CA GLY A 120 -27.32 30.10 5.06
C GLY A 120 -27.53 29.08 3.93
N GLY A 121 -28.71 29.10 3.27
CA GLY A 121 -29.22 28.04 2.38
C GLY A 121 -28.51 27.81 1.03
N GLY A 122 -27.18 27.82 1.00
CA GLY A 122 -26.37 27.48 -0.17
C GLY A 122 -25.52 26.23 0.09
N SER A 123 -25.70 25.20 -0.73
CA SER A 123 -24.81 24.03 -0.75
C SER A 123 -23.51 24.37 -1.48
N VAL A 124 -22.35 24.03 -0.90
CA VAL A 124 -21.04 24.27 -1.51
C VAL A 124 -20.57 22.99 -2.20
N ASN A 125 -20.73 22.92 -3.51
CA ASN A 125 -20.32 21.75 -4.28
C ASN A 125 -18.81 21.49 -4.14
N ILE A 126 -18.43 20.22 -3.98
CA ILE A 126 -17.05 19.75 -4.03
C ILE A 126 -16.88 19.01 -5.34
N ASN A 127 -16.02 19.52 -6.23
CA ASN A 127 -15.80 18.90 -7.52
C ASN A 127 -15.42 17.42 -7.37
N GLY A 128 -16.11 16.55 -8.10
CA GLY A 128 -15.92 15.11 -8.06
C GLY A 128 -16.62 14.39 -6.89
N PHE A 129 -17.35 15.08 -6.03
CA PHE A 129 -18.08 14.45 -4.93
C PHE A 129 -19.58 14.56 -5.13
N ASN A 130 -20.31 13.61 -4.56
CA ASN A 130 -21.76 13.58 -4.52
C ASN A 130 -22.23 13.95 -3.11
N LEU A 131 -23.31 14.72 -2.99
CA LEU A 131 -23.98 14.96 -1.71
C LEU A 131 -24.62 13.65 -1.23
N THR A 132 -24.23 13.20 -0.04
CA THR A 132 -24.70 11.92 0.55
C THR A 132 -25.49 12.11 1.83
N GLY A 133 -25.44 13.29 2.44
CA GLY A 133 -26.28 13.65 3.58
C GLY A 133 -26.40 15.16 3.70
N SER A 134 -27.56 15.64 4.13
CA SER A 134 -27.81 17.06 4.32
C SER A 134 -28.64 17.29 5.57
N THR A 135 -28.25 18.28 6.35
CA THR A 135 -28.97 18.79 7.52
C THR A 135 -29.19 20.30 7.33
N ALA A 136 -29.84 20.97 8.29
CA ALA A 136 -30.11 22.41 8.19
C ALA A 136 -28.84 23.27 8.01
N TYR A 137 -27.67 22.79 8.47
CA TYR A 137 -26.43 23.57 8.50
C TYR A 137 -25.19 22.83 8.00
N THR A 138 -25.29 21.54 7.70
CA THR A 138 -24.14 20.71 7.32
C THR A 138 -24.52 19.78 6.19
N ASP A 139 -23.75 19.84 5.11
CA ASP A 139 -23.78 18.92 3.99
C ASP A 139 -22.59 17.95 4.10
N THR A 140 -22.85 16.67 3.85
CA THR A 140 -21.85 15.60 3.78
C THR A 140 -21.74 15.11 2.36
N TYR A 141 -20.51 15.05 1.87
CA TYR A 141 -20.16 14.66 0.51
C TYR A 141 -19.29 13.41 0.53
N SER A 142 -19.48 12.55 -0.45
CA SER A 142 -18.63 11.39 -0.70
C SER A 142 -18.10 11.41 -2.13
N SER A 143 -16.81 11.13 -2.30
CA SER A 143 -16.24 10.89 -3.63
C SER A 143 -16.70 9.54 -4.15
N ASP A 144 -16.49 9.30 -5.44
CA ASP A 144 -16.54 7.92 -5.94
C ASP A 144 -15.42 7.08 -5.32
N THR A 145 -15.61 5.77 -5.32
CA THR A 145 -14.59 4.80 -4.90
C THR A 145 -13.38 4.87 -5.83
N MET A 146 -12.20 4.96 -5.23
CA MET A 146 -10.91 4.83 -5.90
C MET A 146 -10.35 3.42 -5.69
N SER A 147 -9.67 2.93 -6.73
CA SER A 147 -8.84 1.72 -6.67
C SER A 147 -7.37 2.10 -6.54
N LEU A 148 -6.69 1.56 -5.53
CA LEU A 148 -5.29 1.77 -5.24
C LEU A 148 -4.55 0.45 -5.49
N ILE A 149 -4.25 0.19 -6.76
CA ILE A 149 -3.64 -1.08 -7.20
C ILE A 149 -2.20 -0.82 -7.65
N TRP A 150 -1.27 -1.56 -7.08
CA TRP A 150 0.14 -1.46 -7.46
C TRP A 150 0.95 -2.68 -7.07
N THR A 151 2.02 -2.92 -7.82
CA THR A 151 3.00 -3.96 -7.53
C THR A 151 4.21 -3.31 -6.89
N TYR A 152 4.63 -3.81 -5.72
CA TYR A 152 5.97 -3.58 -5.21
C TYR A 152 6.90 -4.64 -5.78
N LYS A 153 8.07 -4.24 -6.29
CA LYS A 153 9.18 -5.13 -6.63
C LYS A 153 10.39 -4.72 -5.80
N LEU A 154 11.06 -5.70 -5.22
CA LEU A 154 12.22 -5.47 -4.36
C LEU A 154 13.44 -4.99 -5.17
N TYR A 155 13.51 -5.38 -6.45
CA TYR A 155 14.51 -4.95 -7.42
C TYR A 155 13.80 -4.31 -8.63
N ALA A 156 14.37 -3.21 -9.13
CA ALA A 156 13.80 -2.38 -10.21
C ALA A 156 14.34 -2.79 -11.58
#